data_AF-A0A951RM74-F1
#
_entry.id   AF-A0A951RM74-F1
#
_cell.length_a   1.000
_cell.length_b   1.000
_cell.length_c   1.000
_cell.angle_alpha   90.00
_cell.angle_beta   90.00
_cell.angle_gamma   90.00
#
_symmetry.space_group_name_H-M   'P 1'
#
loop_
_entity.id
_entity.type
_entity.pdbx_description
1 polymer ?
#
loop_
_entity_poly.entity_id
_entity_poly.type
_entity_poly.pdbx_seq_one_letter_code
_entity_poly.pdbx_strand_id
1 'polypeptide(L)'
;MKKLLVPLFLTLFLLPEASGQLWMRERQFVFFGLGASGFMGDLGGADKIGTQDYRDFNFRAVRPATKIGYRYFINYDLSITGNLAFGYVSGNDRHTQETFRNNRNLQFRSPVLETSVQGEWFFYTDGKVGARYRDQTRNIGWIGYRLRGYVFAGIGGFFFNPQGYFDGAHYLTLNHASITPENPEIDFTPELLPRDGWYNLRPL
;
A
#
# COMPACT_ATOMS: atom_id res chain seq x y z
N MET A 1 34.81 -18.57 -20.56
CA MET A 1 33.40 -18.82 -20.96
C MET A 1 32.35 -17.97 -20.22
N LYS A 2 32.69 -17.13 -19.22
CA LYS A 2 31.70 -16.32 -18.45
C LYS A 2 31.36 -14.93 -19.02
N LYS A 3 32.06 -14.45 -20.06
CA LYS A 3 31.88 -13.09 -20.61
C LYS A 3 30.86 -12.98 -21.76
N LEU A 4 30.32 -14.12 -22.23
CA LEU A 4 29.34 -14.16 -23.32
C LEU A 4 27.87 -14.09 -22.84
N LEU A 5 27.61 -14.24 -21.54
CA LEU A 5 26.25 -14.21 -20.99
C LEU A 5 25.68 -12.78 -20.92
N VAL A 6 26.52 -11.77 -20.68
CA VAL A 6 26.09 -10.36 -20.59
C VAL A 6 25.60 -9.79 -21.92
N PRO A 7 26.30 -9.96 -23.06
CA PRO A 7 25.77 -9.49 -24.34
C PRO A 7 24.54 -10.27 -24.79
N LEU A 8 24.43 -11.57 -24.45
CA LEU A 8 23.24 -12.39 -24.74
C LEU A 8 22.00 -11.87 -23.98
N PHE A 9 22.19 -11.49 -22.72
CA PHE A 9 21.14 -10.88 -21.90
C PHE A 9 20.72 -9.49 -22.43
N LEU A 10 21.68 -8.68 -22.91
CA LEU A 10 21.38 -7.38 -23.52
C LEU A 10 20.66 -7.49 -24.88
N THR A 11 21.00 -8.49 -25.69
CA THR A 11 20.34 -8.72 -26.99
C THR A 11 18.91 -9.24 -26.85
N LEU A 12 18.57 -9.90 -25.74
CA LEU A 12 17.20 -10.34 -25.45
C LEU A 12 16.24 -9.15 -25.25
N PHE A 13 16.77 -7.98 -24.86
CA PHE A 13 16.00 -6.74 -24.67
C PHE A 13 15.87 -5.88 -25.94
N LEU A 14 16.54 -6.23 -27.05
CA LEU A 14 16.65 -5.40 -28.27
C LEU A 14 16.06 -6.05 -29.53
N LEU A 15 15.15 -7.03 -29.40
CA LEU A 15 14.46 -7.58 -30.56
C LEU A 15 13.49 -6.54 -31.15
N PRO A 16 13.55 -6.24 -32.46
CA PRO A 16 12.56 -5.40 -33.11
C PRO A 16 11.24 -6.17 -33.24
N GLU A 17 10.17 -5.60 -32.68
CA GLU A 17 8.80 -6.12 -32.72
C GLU A 17 8.30 -6.25 -34.18
N ALA A 18 8.10 -7.48 -34.63
CA ALA A 18 7.44 -7.76 -35.90
C ALA A 18 5.95 -7.38 -35.80
N SER A 19 5.55 -6.32 -36.49
CA SER A 19 4.18 -5.78 -36.47
C SER A 19 3.21 -6.64 -37.30
N GLY A 20 2.67 -7.69 -36.70
CA GLY A 20 1.67 -8.58 -37.32
C GLY A 20 0.29 -8.58 -36.65
N GLN A 21 0.17 -8.20 -35.37
CA GLN A 21 -1.14 -8.16 -34.69
C GLN A 21 -1.21 -7.07 -33.62
N LEU A 22 -2.15 -6.13 -33.79
CA LEU A 22 -2.33 -4.97 -32.91
C LEU A 22 -2.54 -5.34 -31.43
N TRP A 23 -3.12 -6.51 -31.13
CA TRP A 23 -3.27 -7.01 -29.75
C TRP A 23 -1.95 -7.50 -29.14
N MET A 24 -0.98 -7.93 -29.96
CA MET A 24 0.33 -8.37 -29.47
C MET A 24 1.21 -7.18 -29.05
N ARG A 25 0.97 -5.99 -29.62
CA ARG A 25 1.71 -4.75 -29.31
C ARG A 25 1.34 -4.12 -27.95
N GLU A 26 0.17 -4.44 -27.40
CA GLU A 26 -0.34 -3.92 -26.12
C GLU A 26 -0.25 -4.96 -24.99
N ARG A 27 0.70 -5.90 -25.07
CA ARG A 27 0.82 -6.98 -24.07
C ARG A 27 1.37 -6.51 -22.73
N GLN A 28 2.07 -5.39 -22.69
CA GLN A 28 2.75 -4.88 -21.50
C GLN A 28 2.12 -3.57 -21.07
N PHE A 29 1.83 -3.45 -19.77
CA PHE A 29 1.25 -2.24 -19.20
C PHE A 29 1.89 -1.93 -17.85
N VAL A 30 2.55 -0.77 -17.74
CA VAL A 30 2.99 -0.22 -16.46
C VAL A 30 1.91 0.72 -15.97
N PHE A 31 1.54 0.61 -14.69
CA PHE A 31 0.55 1.46 -14.08
C PHE A 31 0.97 1.96 -12.71
N PHE A 32 0.41 3.10 -12.35
CA PHE A 32 0.56 3.71 -11.05
C PHE A 32 -0.84 3.86 -10.43
N GLY A 33 -0.93 3.67 -9.13
CA GLY A 33 -2.17 3.76 -8.36
C GLY A 33 -1.97 4.66 -7.15
N LEU A 34 -2.98 5.47 -6.88
CA LEU A 34 -3.14 6.19 -5.62
C LEU A 34 -4.31 5.55 -4.89
N GLY A 35 -4.17 5.38 -3.58
CA GLY A 35 -5.18 4.74 -2.75
C GLY A 35 -5.08 5.21 -1.31
N ALA A 36 -5.72 4.45 -0.43
CA ALA A 36 -5.71 4.70 1.00
C ALA A 36 -5.46 3.39 1.74
N SER A 37 -4.77 3.48 2.87
CA SER A 37 -4.51 2.39 3.81
C SER A 37 -5.18 2.70 5.14
N GLY A 38 -5.87 1.70 5.70
CA GLY A 38 -6.52 1.78 7.00
C GLY A 38 -6.15 0.59 7.86
N PHE A 39 -6.12 0.79 9.18
CA PHE A 39 -5.92 -0.26 10.16
C PHE A 39 -7.24 -0.55 10.87
N MET A 40 -7.57 -1.83 11.00
CA MET A 40 -8.71 -2.29 11.79
C MET A 40 -8.21 -3.40 12.72
N GLY A 41 -7.99 -3.04 13.97
CA GLY A 41 -7.47 -3.92 15.02
C GLY A 41 -7.85 -3.38 16.39
N ASP A 42 -7.25 -3.92 17.46
CA ASP A 42 -7.62 -3.55 18.84
C ASP A 42 -7.17 -2.14 19.26
N LEU A 43 -6.18 -1.58 18.57
CA LEU A 43 -5.67 -0.23 18.81
C LEU A 43 -6.33 0.77 17.85
N GLY A 44 -7.00 1.77 18.41
CA GLY A 44 -7.97 2.58 17.70
C GLY A 44 -9.34 1.91 17.62
N GLY A 45 -10.14 2.31 16.64
CA GLY A 45 -11.54 1.88 16.48
C GLY A 45 -12.49 3.06 16.36
N ALA A 46 -13.73 2.78 16.03
CA ALA A 46 -14.83 3.72 16.07
C ALA A 46 -15.23 4.05 17.50
N ASP A 47 -16.10 5.04 17.57
CA ASP A 47 -16.51 5.72 18.78
C ASP A 47 -17.64 4.98 19.55
N LYS A 48 -17.53 3.65 19.70
CA LYS A 48 -18.54 2.79 20.33
C LYS A 48 -17.92 1.57 21.01
N ILE A 49 -18.68 0.93 21.91
CA ILE A 49 -18.36 -0.37 22.50
C ILE A 49 -17.99 -1.34 21.38
N GLY A 50 -16.79 -1.92 21.44
CA GLY A 50 -16.19 -2.71 20.37
C GLY A 50 -17.17 -3.73 19.81
N THR A 51 -17.62 -3.49 18.58
CA THR A 51 -18.36 -4.47 17.80
C THR A 51 -17.37 -4.99 16.76
N GLN A 52 -17.24 -6.31 16.59
CA GLN A 52 -16.36 -6.94 15.59
C GLN A 52 -16.87 -6.72 14.14
N ASP A 53 -17.48 -5.56 13.88
CA ASP A 53 -18.11 -5.19 12.62
C ASP A 53 -17.31 -4.09 11.93
N TYR A 54 -17.51 -3.96 10.62
CA TYR A 54 -17.05 -2.85 9.75
C TYR A 54 -17.41 -1.45 10.27
N ARG A 55 -18.32 -1.36 11.24
CA ARG A 55 -18.70 -0.13 11.95
C ARG A 55 -17.59 0.39 12.88
N ASP A 56 -16.58 -0.42 13.20
CA ASP A 56 -15.42 -0.05 14.04
C ASP A 56 -14.27 0.63 13.25
N PHE A 57 -14.50 0.94 11.96
CA PHE A 57 -13.46 1.52 11.11
C PHE A 57 -13.25 3.02 11.37
N ASN A 58 -12.02 3.39 11.71
CA ASN A 58 -11.64 4.78 11.97
C ASN A 58 -11.16 5.49 10.70
N PHE A 59 -12.05 6.24 10.05
CA PHE A 59 -11.72 7.04 8.87
C PHE A 59 -10.62 8.10 9.11
N ARG A 60 -10.44 8.61 10.34
CA ARG A 60 -9.37 9.58 10.67
C ARG A 60 -7.99 8.94 10.67
N ALA A 61 -7.93 7.62 10.85
CA ALA A 61 -6.70 6.84 10.84
C ALA A 61 -6.26 6.41 9.42
N VAL A 62 -7.08 6.68 8.40
CA VAL A 62 -6.74 6.42 7.00
C VAL A 62 -5.56 7.29 6.56
N ARG A 63 -4.64 6.68 5.81
CA ARG A 63 -3.47 7.36 5.24
C ARG A 63 -3.42 7.13 3.74
N PRO A 64 -2.84 8.06 2.96
CA PRO A 64 -2.63 7.83 1.53
C PRO A 64 -1.66 6.65 1.33
N ALA A 65 -1.92 5.88 0.29
CA ALA A 65 -1.09 4.77 -0.16
C ALA A 65 -0.84 4.91 -1.67
N THR A 66 0.26 4.34 -2.12
CA THR A 66 0.66 4.36 -3.52
C THR A 66 0.98 2.95 -3.99
N LYS A 67 0.83 2.71 -5.29
CA LYS A 67 1.06 1.42 -5.93
C LYS A 67 1.72 1.64 -7.28
N ILE A 68 2.67 0.81 -7.62
CA ILE A 68 3.17 0.64 -8.98
C ILE A 68 2.96 -0.81 -9.37
N GLY A 69 2.63 -1.06 -10.64
CA GLY A 69 2.48 -2.42 -11.12
C GLY A 69 2.87 -2.56 -12.57
N TYR A 70 3.18 -3.79 -12.92
CA TYR A 70 3.51 -4.23 -14.26
C TYR A 70 2.63 -5.41 -14.62
N ARG A 71 1.88 -5.27 -15.71
CA ARG A 71 0.94 -6.27 -16.22
C ARG A 71 1.41 -6.79 -17.56
N TYR A 72 1.41 -8.11 -17.70
CA TYR A 72 1.73 -8.82 -18.93
C TYR A 72 0.53 -9.68 -19.36
N PHE A 73 -0.07 -9.38 -20.51
CA PHE A 73 -1.14 -10.16 -21.11
C PHE A 73 -0.56 -11.42 -21.78
N ILE A 74 -0.91 -12.59 -21.23
CA ILE A 74 -0.58 -13.90 -21.80
C ILE A 74 -1.42 -14.11 -23.06
N ASN A 75 -2.70 -13.75 -22.98
CA ASN A 75 -3.63 -13.72 -24.11
C ASN A 75 -4.59 -12.52 -23.95
N TYR A 76 -5.63 -12.43 -24.79
CA TYR A 76 -6.55 -11.28 -24.78
C TYR A 76 -7.33 -11.15 -23.45
N ASP A 77 -7.60 -12.26 -22.78
CA ASP A 77 -8.46 -12.32 -21.60
C ASP A 77 -7.69 -12.64 -20.31
N LEU A 78 -6.39 -12.95 -20.37
CA LEU A 78 -5.59 -13.39 -19.23
C LEU A 78 -4.30 -12.61 -19.14
N SER A 79 -4.02 -12.06 -17.97
CA SER A 79 -2.76 -11.39 -17.66
C SER A 79 -2.15 -11.89 -16.36
N ILE A 80 -0.83 -11.71 -16.25
CA ILE A 80 -0.09 -11.82 -15.00
C ILE A 80 0.38 -10.42 -14.61
N THR A 81 0.13 -10.03 -13.36
CA THR A 81 0.41 -8.69 -12.85
C THR A 81 1.26 -8.76 -11.60
N GLY A 82 2.43 -8.13 -11.66
CA GLY A 82 3.28 -7.86 -10.50
C GLY A 82 2.96 -6.49 -9.91
N ASN A 83 2.91 -6.40 -8.59
CA ASN A 83 2.53 -5.19 -7.87
C ASN A 83 3.51 -4.91 -6.75
N LEU A 84 3.78 -3.63 -6.54
CA LEU A 84 4.49 -3.09 -5.40
C LEU A 84 3.67 -1.94 -4.83
N ALA A 85 3.23 -2.05 -3.58
CA ALA A 85 2.47 -1.02 -2.89
C ALA A 85 3.21 -0.54 -1.65
N PHE A 86 3.10 0.75 -1.37
CA PHE A 86 3.69 1.39 -0.21
C PHE A 86 2.68 2.35 0.43
N GLY A 87 2.54 2.26 1.74
CA GLY A 87 1.67 3.14 2.50
C GLY A 87 1.97 3.07 3.99
N TYR A 88 1.27 3.89 4.76
CA TYR A 88 1.32 3.84 6.22
C TYR A 88 -0.01 3.33 6.76
N VAL A 89 0.03 2.45 7.74
CA VAL A 89 -1.13 2.19 8.59
C VAL A 89 -0.96 2.94 9.90
N SER A 90 -2.05 3.42 10.49
CA SER A 90 -2.01 4.11 11.78
C SER A 90 -3.22 3.79 12.62
N GLY A 91 -3.07 3.89 13.94
CA GLY A 91 -4.15 3.79 14.90
C GLY A 91 -3.90 4.75 16.06
N ASN A 92 -4.99 5.31 16.60
CA ASN A 92 -4.92 6.27 17.70
C ASN A 92 -6.18 6.15 18.57
N ASP A 93 -5.96 5.84 19.85
CA ASP A 93 -7.02 5.67 20.85
C ASP A 93 -7.71 7.00 21.23
N ARG A 94 -7.10 8.16 20.95
CA ARG A 94 -7.73 9.47 21.14
C ARG A 94 -9.00 9.65 20.30
N HIS A 95 -9.18 8.84 19.26
CA HIS A 95 -10.30 8.96 18.34
C HIS A 95 -11.53 8.13 18.72
N THR A 96 -11.48 7.38 19.82
CA THR A 96 -12.62 6.65 20.39
C THR A 96 -13.03 7.25 21.74
N GLN A 97 -14.32 7.34 22.05
CA GLN A 97 -14.87 7.72 23.37
C GLN A 97 -15.15 6.48 24.23
N GLU A 98 -14.74 5.29 23.79
CA GLU A 98 -14.77 4.09 24.62
C GLU A 98 -13.74 4.26 25.75
N THR A 99 -14.21 4.25 27.01
CA THR A 99 -13.44 4.64 28.18
C THR A 99 -12.19 3.77 28.38
N PHE A 100 -12.26 2.46 28.16
CA PHE A 100 -11.11 1.57 28.35
C PHE A 100 -10.02 1.79 27.30
N ARG A 101 -10.40 2.00 26.03
CA ARG A 101 -9.46 2.29 24.93
C ARG A 101 -8.89 3.70 25.05
N ASN A 102 -9.73 4.71 25.27
CA ASN A 102 -9.31 6.11 25.39
C ASN A 102 -8.31 6.31 26.55
N ASN A 103 -8.54 5.64 27.68
CA ASN A 103 -7.65 5.71 28.85
C ASN A 103 -6.23 5.16 28.59
N ARG A 104 -6.03 4.27 27.60
CA ARG A 104 -4.69 3.79 27.22
C ARG A 104 -3.88 4.87 26.50
N ASN A 105 -4.57 5.79 25.82
CA ASN A 105 -3.98 6.88 25.03
C ASN A 105 -2.84 6.43 24.10
N LEU A 106 -3.00 5.26 23.46
CA LEU A 106 -1.98 4.69 22.57
C LEU A 106 -2.08 5.26 21.16
N GLN A 107 -0.92 5.48 20.56
CA GLN A 107 -0.79 5.92 19.18
C GLN A 107 0.33 5.14 18.50
N PHE A 108 0.02 4.57 17.33
CA PHE A 108 1.01 3.87 16.52
C PHE A 108 0.90 4.22 15.04
N ARG A 109 2.00 4.06 14.33
CA ARG A 109 2.07 4.08 12.86
C ARG A 109 3.00 2.96 12.40
N SER A 110 2.75 2.41 11.22
CA SER A 110 3.65 1.42 10.63
C SER A 110 3.74 1.66 9.12
N PRO A 111 4.94 1.92 8.55
CA PRO A 111 5.13 1.76 7.11
C PRO A 111 4.87 0.31 6.71
N VAL A 112 4.16 0.13 5.60
CA VAL A 112 3.86 -1.17 5.01
C VAL A 112 4.35 -1.14 3.56
N LEU A 113 5.20 -2.11 3.22
CA LEU A 113 5.61 -2.41 1.87
C LEU A 113 5.00 -3.75 1.48
N GLU A 114 4.15 -3.77 0.45
CA GLU A 114 3.49 -4.98 -0.04
C GLU A 114 3.96 -5.30 -1.45
N THR A 115 4.28 -6.57 -1.71
CA THR A 115 4.54 -7.10 -3.03
C THR A 115 3.57 -8.23 -3.35
N SER A 116 3.00 -8.26 -4.55
CA SER A 116 2.10 -9.34 -4.95
C SER A 116 2.19 -9.70 -6.42
N VAL A 117 1.92 -10.97 -6.71
CA VAL A 117 1.80 -11.51 -8.07
C VAL A 117 0.40 -12.08 -8.23
N GLN A 118 -0.30 -11.63 -9.26
CA GLN A 118 -1.73 -11.89 -9.45
C GLN A 118 -1.98 -12.32 -10.89
N GLY A 119 -2.77 -13.37 -11.08
CA GLY A 119 -3.40 -13.68 -12.35
C GLY A 119 -4.71 -12.92 -12.47
N GLU A 120 -4.94 -12.25 -13.59
CA GLU A 120 -6.16 -11.49 -13.85
C GLU A 120 -6.86 -12.01 -15.10
N TRP A 121 -8.14 -12.35 -14.96
CA TRP A 121 -9.00 -12.81 -16.04
C TRP A 121 -10.05 -11.75 -16.38
N PHE A 122 -10.01 -11.27 -17.61
CA PHE A 122 -10.89 -10.27 -18.18
C PHE A 122 -12.07 -10.97 -18.87
N PHE A 123 -13.25 -10.94 -18.25
CA PHE A 123 -14.46 -11.57 -18.78
C PHE A 123 -15.33 -10.61 -19.60
N TYR A 124 -15.06 -9.30 -19.50
CA TYR A 124 -15.81 -8.28 -20.20
C TYR A 124 -14.86 -7.25 -20.79
N THR A 125 -15.00 -6.98 -22.09
CA THR A 125 -14.34 -5.85 -22.75
C THR A 125 -15.37 -5.16 -23.64
N ASP A 126 -15.63 -3.88 -23.34
CA ASP A 126 -16.39 -3.00 -24.22
C ASP A 126 -15.56 -1.75 -24.52
N GLY A 127 -15.70 -1.20 -25.71
CA GLY A 127 -14.97 -0.01 -26.07
C GLY A 127 -14.69 0.14 -27.56
N LYS A 128 -14.73 1.40 -28.00
CA LYS A 128 -14.46 1.79 -29.37
C LYS A 128 -13.08 2.43 -29.44
N VAL A 129 -12.04 1.60 -29.49
CA VAL A 129 -10.64 2.06 -29.62
C VAL A 129 -9.97 1.38 -30.81
N GLY A 130 -9.49 2.16 -31.78
CA GLY A 130 -8.68 1.68 -32.90
C GLY A 130 -9.13 2.21 -34.26
N ALA A 131 -8.31 1.95 -35.29
CA ALA A 131 -8.48 2.48 -36.65
C ALA A 131 -9.83 2.14 -37.30
N ARG A 132 -10.46 0.99 -36.96
CA ARG A 132 -11.78 0.59 -37.48
C ARG A 132 -12.94 1.49 -37.04
N TYR A 133 -12.81 2.17 -35.90
CA TYR A 133 -13.80 3.12 -35.41
C TYR A 133 -13.38 4.57 -35.67
N ARG A 134 -12.14 4.81 -36.13
CA ARG A 134 -11.61 6.14 -36.46
C ARG A 134 -12.46 6.86 -37.52
N ASP A 135 -13.04 6.12 -38.46
CA ASP A 135 -13.92 6.71 -39.50
C ASP A 135 -15.29 7.10 -38.94
N GLN A 136 -15.77 6.44 -37.88
CA GLN A 136 -17.03 6.75 -37.20
C GLN A 136 -16.84 7.78 -36.07
N THR A 137 -15.60 7.93 -35.58
CA THR A 137 -15.16 8.87 -34.53
C THR A 137 -14.45 10.08 -35.14
N ARG A 138 -14.90 10.53 -36.33
CA ARG A 138 -14.37 11.70 -37.05
C ARG A 138 -14.84 13.05 -36.49
N ASN A 139 -15.66 13.03 -35.45
CA ASN A 139 -16.00 14.25 -34.72
C ASN A 139 -14.80 14.67 -33.87
N ILE A 140 -14.26 15.84 -34.18
CA ILE A 140 -13.25 16.54 -33.39
C ILE A 140 -13.76 16.61 -31.93
N GLY A 141 -13.10 15.89 -31.02
CA GLY A 141 -13.44 15.89 -29.59
C GLY A 141 -13.83 14.55 -28.96
N TRP A 142 -13.91 13.44 -29.71
CA TRP A 142 -14.26 12.13 -29.12
C TRP A 142 -13.03 11.38 -28.59
N ILE A 143 -13.03 11.14 -27.28
CA ILE A 143 -12.03 10.31 -26.58
C ILE A 143 -12.52 8.85 -26.65
N GLY A 144 -11.80 7.99 -27.35
CA GLY A 144 -12.10 6.56 -27.37
C GLY A 144 -11.95 5.95 -25.97
N TYR A 145 -12.92 5.16 -25.53
CA TYR A 145 -12.89 4.47 -24.24
C TYR A 145 -12.79 2.96 -24.44
N ARG A 146 -12.11 2.27 -23.51
CA ARG A 146 -12.07 0.81 -23.41
C ARG A 146 -12.29 0.42 -21.95
N LEU A 147 -13.49 -0.06 -21.65
CA LEU A 147 -13.87 -0.59 -20.35
C LEU A 147 -13.58 -2.09 -20.32
N ARG A 148 -12.90 -2.55 -19.27
CA ARG A 148 -12.63 -3.97 -19.06
C ARG A 148 -13.02 -4.40 -17.65
N GLY A 149 -13.90 -5.38 -17.55
CA GLY A 149 -14.24 -6.06 -16.30
C GLY A 149 -13.34 -7.27 -16.12
N TYR A 150 -12.77 -7.43 -14.92
CA TYR A 150 -11.87 -8.53 -14.61
C TYR A 150 -12.04 -9.01 -13.18
N VAL A 151 -11.67 -10.27 -12.96
CA VAL A 151 -11.43 -10.86 -11.66
C VAL A 151 -9.96 -11.21 -11.55
N PHE A 152 -9.45 -11.25 -10.33
CA PHE A 152 -8.05 -11.57 -10.09
C PHE A 152 -7.89 -12.51 -8.90
N ALA A 153 -6.82 -13.30 -8.93
CA ALA A 153 -6.40 -14.15 -7.83
C ALA A 153 -4.87 -14.17 -7.78
N GLY A 154 -4.29 -14.18 -6.59
CA GLY A 154 -2.84 -14.09 -6.47
C GLY A 154 -2.35 -14.31 -5.06
N ILE A 155 -1.03 -14.20 -4.92
CA ILE A 155 -0.33 -14.28 -3.64
C ILE A 155 0.46 -13.00 -3.44
N GLY A 156 0.58 -12.59 -2.18
CA GLY A 156 1.34 -11.42 -1.80
C GLY A 156 2.00 -11.60 -0.45
N GLY A 157 3.07 -10.85 -0.25
CA GLY A 157 3.74 -10.71 1.04
C GLY A 157 3.87 -9.23 1.37
N PHE A 158 3.89 -8.92 2.66
CA PHE A 158 4.09 -7.56 3.12
C PHE A 158 5.15 -7.54 4.22
N PHE A 159 5.91 -6.46 4.24
CA PHE A 159 6.84 -6.11 5.30
C PHE A 159 6.30 -4.88 6.02
N PHE A 160 6.37 -4.89 7.35
CA PHE A 160 5.92 -3.78 8.18
C PHE A 160 6.89 -3.58 9.34
N ASN A 161 7.02 -2.33 9.80
CA ASN A 161 7.86 -1.98 10.96
C ASN A 161 7.09 -1.05 11.90
N PRO A 162 6.38 -1.57 12.91
CA PRO A 162 5.48 -0.78 13.71
C PRO A 162 6.24 0.19 14.63
N GLN A 163 5.73 1.40 14.77
CA GLN A 163 6.30 2.48 15.56
C GLN A 163 5.27 3.00 16.56
N GLY A 164 5.68 3.18 17.81
CA GLY A 164 4.90 3.84 18.84
C GLY A 164 5.20 5.34 18.89
N TYR A 165 4.25 6.13 19.35
CA TYR A 165 4.46 7.54 19.65
C TYR A 165 4.56 7.76 21.16
N PHE A 166 5.56 8.51 21.60
CA PHE A 166 5.72 8.94 22.98
C PHE A 166 6.11 10.42 23.04
N ASP A 167 5.36 11.20 23.82
CA ASP A 167 5.65 12.61 24.06
C ASP A 167 6.25 12.80 25.46
N GLY A 168 7.57 12.94 25.51
CA GLY A 168 8.30 13.16 26.76
C GLY A 168 7.96 14.48 27.46
N ALA A 169 7.54 15.52 26.72
CA ALA A 169 7.23 16.83 27.29
C ALA A 169 5.88 16.83 28.03
N HIS A 170 4.89 16.09 27.52
CA HIS A 170 3.60 15.89 28.20
C HIS A 170 3.70 14.94 29.41
N TYR A 171 4.57 13.93 29.35
CA TYR A 171 4.74 12.99 30.46
C TYR A 171 5.32 13.66 31.71
N LEU A 172 6.29 14.58 31.54
CA LEU A 172 6.92 15.32 32.64
C LEU A 172 5.99 16.36 33.30
N THR A 173 4.96 16.82 32.59
CA THR A 173 4.08 17.90 33.06
C THR A 173 2.78 17.42 33.72
N LEU A 174 2.37 16.15 33.54
CA LEU A 174 1.03 15.68 33.92
C LEU A 174 0.89 14.89 35.24
N ASN A 175 1.94 14.28 35.84
CA ASN A 175 1.97 13.86 37.26
C ASN A 175 3.23 13.03 37.64
N HIS A 176 3.91 13.46 38.71
CA HIS A 176 4.49 12.61 39.78
C HIS A 176 5.38 11.40 39.40
N ALA A 177 6.41 11.61 38.58
CA ALA A 177 7.58 10.74 38.63
C ALA A 177 8.83 11.57 38.39
N SER A 178 9.43 12.07 39.47
CA SER A 178 10.89 12.07 39.52
C SER A 178 11.29 10.62 39.27
N ILE A 179 11.75 10.31 38.04
CA ILE A 179 12.39 9.03 37.75
C ILE A 179 13.67 9.05 38.58
N THR A 180 13.56 8.64 39.85
CA THR A 180 14.72 8.31 40.64
C THR A 180 15.26 7.04 39.98
N PRO A 181 16.53 7.02 39.55
CA PRO A 181 17.12 5.84 38.94
C PRO A 181 17.36 4.80 40.05
N GLU A 182 16.29 4.14 40.49
CA GLU A 182 16.36 3.07 41.50
C GLU A 182 16.57 1.70 40.86
N ASN A 183 16.67 1.65 39.52
CA ASN A 183 17.01 0.44 38.80
C ASN A 183 18.07 0.73 37.72
N PRO A 184 19.36 0.40 37.94
CA PRO A 184 20.45 0.71 37.02
C PRO A 184 20.39 -0.06 35.68
N GLU A 185 19.40 -0.94 35.48
CA GLU A 185 19.18 -1.64 34.21
C GLU A 185 18.22 -0.91 33.25
N ILE A 186 17.47 0.09 33.71
CA ILE A 186 16.53 0.84 32.86
C ILE A 186 17.02 2.29 32.73
N ASP A 187 17.98 2.49 31.84
CA ASP A 187 18.53 3.79 31.50
C ASP A 187 17.57 4.55 30.57
N PHE A 188 16.53 5.17 31.15
CA PHE A 188 15.61 6.05 30.42
C PHE A 188 16.22 7.46 30.31
N THR A 189 17.27 7.61 29.51
CA THR A 189 17.77 8.95 29.15
C THR A 189 16.82 9.59 28.13
N PRO A 190 16.30 10.82 28.34
CA PRO A 190 15.45 11.55 27.39
C PRO A 190 16.07 11.72 25.99
N GLU A 191 17.39 11.56 25.90
CA GLU A 191 18.20 11.64 24.67
C GLU A 191 18.01 10.44 23.72
N LEU A 192 17.45 9.31 24.20
CA LEU A 192 17.19 8.12 23.40
C LEU A 192 15.90 8.17 22.57
N LEU A 193 15.02 9.14 22.85
CA LEU A 193 13.77 9.29 22.13
C LEU A 193 13.95 10.18 20.89
N PRO A 194 13.50 9.73 19.70
CA PRO A 194 13.59 10.53 18.49
C PRO A 194 12.88 11.88 18.66
N ARG A 195 13.46 12.93 18.07
CA ARG A 195 12.94 14.31 18.16
C ARG A 195 11.50 14.46 17.65
N ASP A 196 11.04 13.55 16.80
CA ASP A 196 9.66 13.49 16.30
C ASP A 196 8.70 12.65 17.18
N GLY A 197 9.18 12.10 18.30
CA GLY A 197 8.42 11.30 19.26
C GLY A 197 8.14 9.86 18.84
N TRP A 198 8.59 9.44 17.64
CA TRP A 198 8.29 8.11 17.10
C TRP A 198 9.45 7.15 17.27
N TYR A 199 9.22 6.01 17.90
CA TYR A 199 10.22 4.97 18.11
C TYR A 199 9.75 3.62 17.57
N ASN A 200 10.68 2.81 17.05
CA ASN A 200 10.35 1.48 16.56
C ASN A 200 9.96 0.57 17.74
N LEU A 201 8.83 -0.13 17.61
CA LEU A 201 8.45 -1.14 18.59
C LEU A 201 9.35 -2.36 18.42
N ARG A 202 9.81 -2.92 19.54
CA ARG A 202 10.56 -4.17 19.52
C ARG A 202 9.62 -5.31 19.14
N PRO A 203 10.10 -6.33 18.41
CA PRO A 203 9.38 -7.59 18.32
C PRO A 203 9.17 -8.13 19.73
N LEU A 204 7.94 -8.57 20.03
CA LEU A 204 7.60 -9.27 21.26
C LEU A 204 8.14 -10.71 21.24
#